data_AF-A0A3P7H4D9-F1
#
_entry.id   AF-A0A3P7H4D9-F1
#
_cell.length_a   1.000
_cell.length_b   1.000
_cell.length_c   1.000
_cell.angle_alpha   90.00
_cell.angle_beta   90.00
_cell.angle_gamma   90.00
#
_symmetry.space_group_name_H-M   'P 1'
#
loop_
_entity.id
_entity.type
_entity.pdbx_description
1 polymer ?
#
loop_
_entity_poly.entity_id
_entity_poly.type
_entity_poly.pdbx_seq_one_letter_code
_entity_poly.pdbx_strand_id
1 'polypeptide(L)'
;MTEQIMASTAAVDGLTNLLLESLLYAERGNPVTSRFIVKHRDTPSEFLSSAYGLRMCMLKAMLLRDSDPESIYQRNLEFLDDDGTAYKMGQLSVHAIWNMTGVLDQERNLYKDISTQTDGSPKRKAIASSNSSYLLESGHDSTNESCLRMLFDTYSHWFRVGIDALPLSLLCATVKSRNTPPL
;
A
#
# COMPACT_ATOMS: atom_id res chain seq x y z
N MET A 1 -20.54 -0.02 30.72
CA MET A 1 -19.10 0.09 30.45
C MET A 1 -18.66 -0.86 29.34
N THR A 2 -19.00 -2.15 29.40
CA THR A 2 -18.75 -3.14 28.34
C THR A 2 -19.34 -2.74 26.98
N GLU A 3 -20.60 -2.27 26.95
CA GLU A 3 -21.25 -1.80 25.72
C GLU A 3 -20.54 -0.59 25.09
N GLN A 4 -20.05 0.35 25.91
CA GLN A 4 -19.27 1.49 25.43
C GLN A 4 -17.95 1.04 24.81
N ILE A 5 -17.27 0.08 25.43
CA ILE A 5 -16.01 -0.48 24.91
C ILE A 5 -16.24 -1.21 23.58
N MET A 6 -17.33 -1.98 23.47
CA MET A 6 -17.73 -2.64 22.24
C MET A 6 -18.10 -1.63 21.15
N ALA A 7 -18.85 -0.58 21.49
CA ALA A 7 -19.18 0.50 20.57
C ALA A 7 -17.93 1.25 20.09
N SER A 8 -16.98 1.57 20.98
CA SER A 8 -15.70 2.17 20.60
C SER A 8 -14.86 1.26 19.71
N THR A 9 -14.88 -0.05 19.98
CA THR A 9 -14.18 -1.04 19.14
C THR A 9 -14.76 -1.09 17.73
N ALA A 10 -16.09 -1.15 17.62
CA ALA A 10 -16.79 -1.11 16.33
C ALA A 10 -16.59 0.23 15.60
N ALA A 11 -16.52 1.34 16.33
CA ALA A 11 -16.22 2.65 15.75
C ALA A 11 -14.81 2.71 15.15
N VAL A 12 -13.81 2.12 15.82
CA VAL A 12 -12.44 2.01 15.28
C VAL A 12 -12.43 1.20 13.98
N ASP A 13 -13.10 0.05 13.96
CA ASP A 13 -13.23 -0.75 12.73
C ASP A 13 -13.95 0.03 11.61
N GLY A 14 -15.04 0.74 11.92
CA GLY A 14 -15.77 1.55 10.96
C GLY A 14 -14.97 2.73 10.39
N LEU A 15 -14.19 3.41 11.24
CA LEU A 15 -13.29 4.49 10.79
C LEU A 15 -12.18 3.96 9.88
N THR A 16 -11.71 2.74 10.18
CA THR A 16 -10.73 2.05 9.35
C THR A 16 -11.36 1.76 7.99
N ASN A 17 -12.55 1.13 7.97
CA ASN A 17 -13.32 0.80 6.74
C ASN A 17 -13.63 2.00 5.84
N LEU A 18 -13.87 3.17 6.43
CA LEU A 18 -14.18 4.38 5.67
C LEU A 18 -12.93 4.92 4.96
N LEU A 19 -11.76 4.70 5.54
CA LEU A 19 -10.52 5.23 5.01
C LEU A 19 -9.98 4.40 3.83
N LEU A 20 -10.29 3.12 3.60
CA LEU A 20 -9.75 2.39 2.42
C LEU A 20 -10.70 2.55 1.29
N GLU A 21 -11.98 2.75 1.58
CA GLU A 21 -12.90 3.17 0.55
C GLU A 21 -12.32 4.40 -0.19
N SER A 22 -11.55 5.26 0.49
CA SER A 22 -10.77 6.35 -0.15
C SER A 22 -9.58 5.90 -1.02
N LEU A 23 -9.05 4.69 -0.81
CA LEU A 23 -7.94 4.06 -1.55
C LEU A 23 -8.39 3.17 -2.73
N LEU A 24 -9.69 2.97 -2.91
CA LEU A 24 -10.25 2.23 -4.04
C LEU A 24 -9.94 2.93 -5.38
N TYR A 25 -9.60 2.15 -6.40
CA TYR A 25 -9.32 2.61 -7.77
C TYR A 25 -10.25 1.91 -8.77
N ALA A 26 -10.82 2.58 -9.78
CA ALA A 26 -10.52 3.93 -10.26
C ALA A 26 -11.37 5.05 -9.64
N GLU A 27 -12.48 4.72 -8.99
CA GLU A 27 -13.40 5.67 -8.34
C GLU A 27 -13.42 5.46 -6.82
N ARG A 28 -13.05 6.50 -6.07
CA ARG A 28 -12.98 6.45 -4.61
C ARG A 28 -14.38 6.25 -4.02
N GLY A 29 -14.51 5.40 -3.01
CA GLY A 29 -15.77 5.13 -2.33
C GLY A 29 -16.77 4.26 -3.09
N ASN A 30 -16.41 3.74 -4.28
CA ASN A 30 -17.28 2.88 -5.07
C ASN A 30 -16.78 1.42 -5.08
N PRO A 31 -17.22 0.55 -4.14
CA PRO A 31 -16.76 -0.84 -4.09
C PRO A 31 -17.28 -1.70 -5.25
N VAL A 32 -18.29 -1.23 -6.00
CA VAL A 32 -18.85 -1.99 -7.13
C VAL A 32 -17.90 -1.95 -8.31
N THR A 33 -17.46 -0.75 -8.69
CA THR A 33 -16.64 -0.52 -9.89
C THR A 33 -15.14 -0.51 -9.60
N SER A 34 -14.74 -0.27 -8.34
CA SER A 34 -13.34 -0.10 -7.97
C SER A 34 -12.78 -1.28 -7.19
N ARG A 35 -11.46 -1.41 -7.23
CA ARG A 35 -10.67 -2.45 -6.56
C ARG A 35 -9.44 -1.83 -5.90
N PHE A 36 -8.86 -2.54 -4.95
CA PHE A 36 -7.62 -2.13 -4.30
C PHE A 36 -6.42 -2.29 -5.22
N ILE A 37 -5.54 -1.28 -5.23
CA ILE A 37 -4.31 -1.31 -6.00
C ILE A 37 -3.26 -2.14 -5.27
N VAL A 38 -2.71 -3.15 -5.96
CA VAL A 38 -1.54 -3.90 -5.49
C VAL A 38 -0.27 -3.30 -6.08
N LYS A 39 0.69 -2.96 -5.22
CA LYS A 39 2.04 -2.55 -5.56
C LYS A 39 3.02 -3.64 -5.12
N HIS A 40 3.62 -4.28 -6.13
CA HIS A 40 4.55 -5.37 -5.96
C HIS A 40 5.74 -5.03 -5.05
N ARG A 41 6.24 -6.03 -4.32
CA ARG A 41 7.42 -5.88 -3.46
C ARG A 41 8.74 -5.94 -4.24
N ASP A 42 8.82 -6.82 -5.24
CA ASP A 42 10.08 -7.02 -5.95
C ASP A 42 10.22 -6.05 -7.11
N THR A 43 11.45 -5.58 -7.30
CA THR A 43 11.81 -4.81 -8.49
C THR A 43 11.79 -5.72 -9.72
N PRO A 44 11.23 -5.27 -10.85
CA PRO A 44 11.23 -6.07 -12.08
C PRO A 44 12.66 -6.41 -12.47
N SER A 45 12.92 -7.70 -12.69
CA SER A 45 14.23 -8.17 -13.15
C SER A 45 14.52 -7.66 -14.56
N GLU A 46 15.74 -7.20 -14.81
CA GLU A 46 16.19 -6.79 -16.14
C GLU A 46 16.01 -7.93 -17.17
N PHE A 47 16.10 -9.18 -16.73
CA PHE A 47 15.82 -10.34 -17.57
C PHE A 47 14.42 -10.30 -18.18
N LEU A 48 13.40 -9.89 -17.40
CA LEU A 48 12.01 -9.83 -17.89
C LEU A 48 11.83 -8.80 -19.00
N SER A 49 12.72 -7.81 -19.08
CA SER A 49 12.74 -6.82 -20.17
C SER A 49 13.45 -7.30 -21.44
N SER A 50 14.16 -8.43 -21.38
CA SER A 50 14.80 -9.04 -22.57
C SER A 50 13.79 -9.77 -23.45
N ALA A 51 14.14 -10.01 -24.72
CA ALA A 51 13.29 -10.77 -25.64
C ALA A 51 12.94 -12.19 -25.13
N TYR A 52 13.87 -12.85 -24.44
CA TYR A 52 13.63 -14.16 -23.83
C TYR A 52 12.72 -14.06 -22.60
N GLY A 53 12.89 -13.02 -21.77
CA GLY A 53 12.02 -12.74 -20.64
C GLY A 53 10.58 -12.49 -21.07
N LEU A 54 10.37 -11.64 -22.08
CA LEU A 54 9.04 -11.39 -22.65
C LEU A 54 8.39 -12.67 -23.19
N ARG A 55 9.16 -13.52 -23.88
CA ARG A 55 8.66 -14.81 -24.37
C ARG A 55 8.26 -15.75 -23.22
N MET A 56 9.03 -15.75 -22.14
CA MET A 56 8.71 -16.52 -20.93
C MET A 56 7.43 -16.00 -20.25
N CYS A 57 7.26 -14.69 -20.14
CA CYS A 57 6.03 -14.05 -19.69
C CYS A 57 4.81 -14.50 -20.50
N MET A 58 4.90 -14.43 -21.83
CA MET A 58 3.83 -14.88 -22.73
C MET A 58 3.50 -16.37 -22.56
N LEU A 59 4.52 -17.24 -22.47
CA LEU A 59 4.31 -18.68 -22.30
C LEU A 59 3.61 -19.00 -20.96
N LYS A 60 4.03 -18.36 -19.86
CA LYS A 60 3.37 -18.53 -18.56
C LYS A 60 1.94 -17.99 -18.60
N ALA A 61 1.70 -16.86 -19.27
CA ALA A 61 0.36 -16.29 -19.39
C ALA A 61 -0.58 -17.18 -20.20
N MET A 62 -0.10 -17.78 -21.28
CA MET A 62 -0.86 -18.78 -22.05
C MET A 62 -1.18 -20.02 -21.22
N LEU A 63 -0.22 -20.49 -20.40
CA LEU A 63 -0.42 -21.64 -19.52
C LEU A 63 -1.47 -21.37 -18.44
N LEU A 64 -1.42 -20.19 -17.81
CA LEU A 64 -2.31 -19.79 -16.72
C LEU A 64 -3.60 -19.10 -17.20
N ARG A 65 -3.75 -18.88 -18.51
CA ARG A 65 -4.82 -18.08 -19.12
C ARG A 65 -4.95 -16.67 -18.50
N ASP A 66 -3.80 -16.09 -18.15
CA ASP A 66 -3.72 -14.75 -17.59
C ASP A 66 -3.96 -13.71 -18.69
N SER A 67 -4.73 -12.67 -18.36
CA SER A 67 -5.07 -11.58 -19.29
C SER A 67 -3.95 -10.55 -19.44
N ASP A 68 -3.02 -10.48 -18.48
CA ASP A 68 -1.90 -9.54 -18.52
C ASP A 68 -0.55 -10.26 -18.40
N PRO A 69 0.07 -10.61 -19.54
CA PRO A 69 1.32 -11.35 -19.58
C PRO A 69 2.50 -10.56 -19.03
N GLU A 70 2.53 -9.23 -19.14
CA GLU A 70 3.70 -8.43 -18.78
C GLU A 70 3.89 -8.37 -17.27
N SER A 71 2.80 -8.40 -16.50
CA SER A 71 2.84 -8.37 -15.03
C SER A 71 2.89 -9.74 -14.37
N ILE A 72 2.87 -10.86 -15.11
CA ILE A 72 2.71 -12.22 -14.54
C ILE A 72 3.84 -12.69 -13.61
N TYR A 73 5.01 -12.06 -13.70
CA TYR A 73 6.15 -12.26 -12.80
C TYR A 73 6.39 -11.05 -11.88
N GLN A 74 5.55 -10.03 -11.97
CA GLN A 74 5.57 -8.80 -11.18
C GLN A 74 4.35 -8.72 -10.26
N ARG A 75 3.71 -9.86 -9.98
CA ARG A 75 2.63 -10.00 -9.00
C ARG A 75 3.13 -10.81 -7.82
N ASN A 76 2.70 -10.35 -6.65
CA ASN A 76 3.00 -10.97 -5.38
C ASN A 76 2.29 -12.34 -5.37
N LEU A 77 2.98 -13.40 -4.94
CA LEU A 77 2.45 -14.76 -4.98
C LEU A 77 1.14 -14.93 -4.20
N GLU A 78 0.99 -14.18 -3.11
CA GLU A 78 -0.21 -14.19 -2.26
C GLU A 78 -1.43 -13.48 -2.90
N PHE A 79 -1.26 -12.84 -4.06
CA PHE A 79 -2.31 -12.10 -4.77
C PHE A 79 -2.61 -12.65 -6.18
N LEU A 80 -2.11 -13.84 -6.53
CA LEU A 80 -2.28 -14.39 -7.88
C LEU A 80 -3.75 -14.63 -8.27
N ASP A 81 -4.59 -15.02 -7.31
CA ASP A 81 -6.02 -15.26 -7.49
C ASP A 81 -6.89 -14.16 -6.83
N ASP A 82 -6.30 -13.01 -6.49
CA ASP A 82 -7.01 -11.94 -5.80
C ASP A 82 -7.79 -11.06 -6.79
N ASP A 83 -9.08 -10.85 -6.51
CA ASP A 83 -9.95 -9.98 -7.30
C ASP A 83 -9.88 -8.51 -6.88
N GLY A 84 -9.09 -8.22 -5.83
CA GLY A 84 -8.88 -6.88 -5.27
C GLY A 84 -10.12 -6.29 -4.59
N THR A 85 -11.13 -7.10 -4.27
CA THR A 85 -12.37 -6.64 -3.60
C THR A 85 -12.18 -6.39 -2.11
N ALA A 86 -11.27 -7.13 -1.49
CA ALA A 86 -10.91 -6.99 -0.09
C ALA A 86 -9.44 -6.60 0.01
N TYR A 87 -9.13 -5.74 0.97
CA TYR A 87 -7.76 -5.38 1.25
C TYR A 87 -7.08 -6.46 2.06
N LYS A 88 -5.85 -6.75 1.65
CA LYS A 88 -5.00 -7.72 2.34
C LYS A 88 -3.67 -7.09 2.70
N MET A 89 -3.07 -7.60 3.76
CA MET A 89 -1.73 -7.20 4.16
C MET A 89 -0.76 -7.49 3.01
N GLY A 90 0.11 -6.52 2.71
CA GLY A 90 1.07 -6.62 1.61
C GLY A 90 0.59 -6.09 0.26
N GLN A 91 -0.61 -5.50 0.16
CA GLN A 91 -1.04 -4.82 -1.07
C GLN A 91 -0.14 -3.64 -1.43
N LEU A 92 0.36 -2.88 -0.44
CA LEU A 92 1.33 -1.81 -0.66
C LEU A 92 2.71 -2.21 -0.16
N SER A 93 3.69 -2.29 -1.07
CA SER A 93 5.08 -2.52 -0.69
C SER A 93 5.73 -1.26 -0.11
N VAL A 94 6.64 -1.43 0.85
CA VAL A 94 7.42 -0.33 1.45
C VAL A 94 8.22 0.42 0.38
N HIS A 95 8.77 -0.32 -0.60
CA HIS A 95 9.47 0.28 -1.72
C HIS A 95 8.56 1.23 -2.53
N ALA A 96 7.33 0.80 -2.80
CA ALA A 96 6.36 1.64 -3.50
C ALA A 96 5.99 2.88 -2.68
N ILE A 97 5.81 2.76 -1.36
CA ILE A 97 5.55 3.89 -0.46
C ILE A 97 6.71 4.89 -0.51
N TRP A 98 7.96 4.46 -0.33
CA TRP A 98 9.12 5.37 -0.34
C TRP A 98 9.38 6.02 -1.70
N ASN A 99 9.07 5.31 -2.78
CA ASN A 99 9.13 5.85 -4.13
C ASN A 99 8.04 6.91 -4.36
N MET A 100 6.82 6.66 -3.86
CA MET A 100 5.70 7.61 -3.97
C MET A 100 5.92 8.85 -3.10
N THR A 101 6.36 8.71 -1.85
CA THR A 101 6.56 9.83 -0.92
C THR A 101 7.83 10.64 -1.19
N GLY A 102 8.62 10.26 -2.21
CA GLY A 102 9.86 10.96 -2.57
C GLY A 102 11.02 10.76 -1.59
N VAL A 103 10.87 9.88 -0.58
CA VAL A 103 11.94 9.57 0.39
C VAL A 103 13.17 9.01 -0.32
N LEU A 104 12.98 8.14 -1.33
CA LEU A 104 14.09 7.60 -2.12
C LEU A 104 14.84 8.68 -2.90
N ASP A 105 14.14 9.70 -3.40
CA ASP A 105 14.76 10.79 -4.14
C ASP A 105 15.55 11.71 -3.21
N GLN A 106 15.07 11.95 -1.99
CA GLN A 106 15.80 12.69 -0.96
C GLN A 106 17.09 11.97 -0.57
N GLU A 107 17.03 10.67 -0.26
CA GLU A 107 18.20 9.84 0.03
C GLU A 107 19.19 9.85 -1.14
N ARG A 108 18.71 9.66 -2.37
CA ARG A 108 19.56 9.69 -3.57
C ARG A 108 20.29 11.02 -3.73
N ASN A 109 19.62 12.13 -3.44
CA ASN A 109 20.22 13.46 -3.53
C ASN A 109 21.26 13.72 -2.42
N LEU A 110 21.06 13.17 -1.22
CA LEU A 110 22.01 13.29 -0.10
C LEU A 110 23.33 12.54 -0.36
N TYR A 111 23.28 11.39 -1.01
CA TYR A 111 24.48 10.59 -1.33
C TYR A 111 25.08 10.88 -2.71
N LYS A 112 24.45 11.77 -3.49
CA LYS A 112 24.87 12.09 -4.86
C LYS A 112 26.28 12.66 -4.94
N ASP A 113 26.69 13.42 -3.93
CA ASP A 113 28.01 14.04 -3.85
C ASP A 113 29.10 13.09 -3.34
N ILE A 114 28.72 11.98 -2.70
CA ILE A 114 29.63 10.95 -2.20
C ILE A 114 29.88 9.88 -3.29
N SER A 115 28.93 9.64 -4.18
CA SER A 115 29.01 8.65 -5.26
C SER A 115 29.53 9.25 -6.58
N THR A 116 30.78 9.71 -6.62
CA THR A 116 31.46 10.12 -7.88
C THR A 116 32.31 9.02 -8.51
N GLN A 117 32.20 7.77 -8.06
CA GLN A 117 32.87 6.63 -8.70
C GLN A 117 31.91 5.44 -8.85
N THR A 118 31.25 5.38 -10.01
CA THR A 118 31.10 4.23 -10.91
C THR A 118 29.83 4.46 -11.74
N ASP A 119 30.03 5.09 -12.90
CA ASP A 119 29.09 5.03 -14.02
C ASP A 119 28.79 3.57 -14.35
N GLY A 120 27.50 3.18 -14.27
CA GLY A 120 27.07 1.86 -14.72
C GLY A 120 25.75 1.35 -14.17
N SER A 121 25.23 1.88 -13.06
CA SER A 121 23.90 1.44 -12.58
C SER A 121 22.81 2.03 -13.50
N PRO A 122 21.93 1.21 -14.10
CA PRO A 122 20.87 1.74 -14.94
C PRO A 122 20.01 2.66 -14.10
N LYS A 123 19.69 3.83 -14.66
CA LYS A 123 18.72 4.77 -14.10
C LYS A 123 17.44 3.99 -13.83
N ARG A 124 17.26 3.49 -12.60
CA ARG A 124 15.99 2.93 -12.13
C ARG A 124 14.97 4.02 -12.36
N LYS A 125 14.17 3.87 -13.43
CA LYS A 125 13.13 4.80 -13.81
C LYS A 125 12.24 4.94 -12.58
N ALA A 126 12.07 6.16 -12.08
CA ALA A 126 11.03 6.44 -11.10
C ALA A 126 9.73 5.89 -11.68
N ILE A 127 9.13 4.90 -11.03
CA ILE A 127 7.90 4.28 -11.52
C ILE A 127 6.74 5.22 -11.15
N ALA A 128 6.66 6.33 -11.88
CA ALA A 128 5.47 7.16 -11.95
C ALA A 128 4.46 6.43 -12.85
N SER A 129 3.86 5.36 -12.32
CA SER A 129 2.66 4.78 -12.92
C SER A 129 1.45 5.65 -12.55
N SER A 130 0.44 5.76 -13.41
CA SER A 130 -0.85 6.43 -13.13
C SER A 130 -1.45 6.02 -11.77
N ASN A 131 -1.31 4.73 -11.40
CA ASN A 131 -1.79 4.21 -10.13
C ASN A 131 -1.02 4.75 -8.91
N SER A 132 0.22 5.21 -9.10
CA SER A 132 1.04 5.81 -8.03
C SER A 132 0.63 7.27 -7.78
N SER A 133 0.39 8.05 -8.84
CA SER A 133 -0.13 9.42 -8.71
C SER A 133 -1.53 9.42 -8.12
N TYR A 134 -2.38 8.47 -8.52
CA TYR A 134 -3.73 8.32 -7.96
C TYR A 134 -3.72 8.08 -6.43
N LEU A 135 -2.83 7.22 -5.95
CA LEU A 135 -2.66 6.94 -4.51
C LEU A 135 -2.05 8.13 -3.75
N LEU A 136 -1.17 8.90 -4.39
CA LEU A 136 -0.64 10.12 -3.80
C LEU A 136 -1.71 11.20 -3.69
N GLU A 137 -2.52 11.37 -4.73
CA GLU A 137 -3.65 12.29 -4.72
C GLU A 137 -4.70 11.88 -3.68
N SER A 138 -4.92 10.59 -3.44
CA SER A 138 -5.84 10.16 -2.37
C SER A 138 -5.28 10.43 -0.98
N GLY A 139 -3.96 10.31 -0.80
CA GLY A 139 -3.28 10.70 0.44
C GLY A 139 -3.22 12.22 0.66
N HIS A 140 -3.20 13.00 -0.41
CA HIS A 140 -3.12 14.48 -0.38
C HIS A 140 -4.46 15.19 -0.45
N ASP A 141 -5.59 14.47 -0.55
CA ASP A 141 -6.88 15.06 -0.21
C ASP A 141 -6.79 15.56 1.24
N SER A 142 -6.88 16.87 1.44
CA SER A 142 -6.67 17.53 2.73
C SER A 142 -7.53 16.95 3.87
N THR A 143 -8.64 16.30 3.52
CA THR A 143 -9.53 15.58 4.43
C THR A 143 -8.95 14.25 4.90
N ASN A 144 -8.29 13.48 4.05
CA ASN A 144 -7.73 12.18 4.42
C ASN A 144 -6.48 12.35 5.27
N GLU A 145 -5.62 13.31 4.92
CA GLU A 145 -4.42 13.62 5.68
C GLU A 145 -4.75 14.10 7.11
N SER A 146 -5.78 14.93 7.26
CA SER A 146 -6.24 15.39 8.57
C SER A 146 -6.89 14.27 9.40
N CYS A 147 -7.69 13.39 8.77
CA CYS A 147 -8.22 12.19 9.41
C CYS A 147 -7.11 11.26 9.92
N LEU A 148 -6.08 10.99 9.10
CA LEU A 148 -4.95 10.15 9.48
C LEU A 148 -4.15 10.75 10.64
N ARG A 149 -3.90 12.08 10.64
CA ARG A 149 -3.25 12.76 11.77
C ARG A 149 -4.07 12.66 13.05
N MET A 150 -5.37 12.93 12.97
CA MET A 150 -6.28 12.84 14.12
C MET A 150 -6.30 11.42 14.71
N LEU A 151 -6.39 10.39 13.86
CA LEU A 151 -6.34 8.99 14.30
C LEU A 151 -5.00 8.64 14.94
N PHE A 152 -3.89 9.09 14.33
CA PHE A 152 -2.56 8.87 14.87
C PHE A 152 -2.40 9.49 16.27
N ASP A 153 -2.84 10.74 16.46
CA ASP A 153 -2.77 11.42 17.75
C ASP A 153 -3.66 10.76 18.80
N THR A 154 -4.88 10.39 18.41
CA THR A 154 -5.86 9.71 19.29
C THR A 154 -5.34 8.35 19.74
N TYR A 155 -4.86 7.53 18.81
CA TYR A 155 -4.31 6.22 19.14
C TYR A 155 -3.03 6.35 19.96
N SER A 156 -2.13 7.28 19.60
CA SER A 156 -0.92 7.53 20.37
C SER A 156 -1.22 7.97 21.81
N HIS A 157 -2.26 8.79 22.00
CA HIS A 157 -2.73 9.16 23.33
C HIS A 157 -3.23 7.92 24.10
N TRP A 158 -4.08 7.09 23.50
CA TRP A 158 -4.58 5.86 24.12
C TRP A 158 -3.45 4.88 24.49
N PHE A 159 -2.41 4.74 23.65
CA PHE A 159 -1.24 3.92 23.97
C PHE A 159 -0.40 4.49 25.12
N ARG A 160 -0.31 5.82 25.25
CA ARG A 160 0.45 6.49 26.32
C ARG A 160 -0.20 6.35 27.70
N VAL A 161 -1.52 6.31 27.77
CA VAL A 161 -2.25 6.13 29.04
C VAL A 161 -2.05 4.72 29.62
N GLY A 162 -1.69 3.74 28.78
CA GLY A 162 -1.26 2.41 29.20
C GLY A 162 -2.38 1.36 29.29
N ILE A 163 -1.97 0.10 29.43
CA ILE A 163 -2.86 -1.09 29.43
C ILE A 163 -3.86 -1.05 30.59
N ASP A 164 -3.50 -0.40 31.70
CA ASP A 164 -4.35 -0.31 32.89
C ASP A 164 -5.64 0.52 32.65
N ALA A 165 -5.65 1.38 31.64
CA ALA A 165 -6.80 2.22 31.28
C ALA A 165 -7.50 1.76 29.98
N LEU A 166 -6.83 0.95 29.14
CA LEU A 166 -7.36 0.55 27.83
C LEU A 166 -7.73 -0.94 27.82
N PRO A 167 -9.02 -1.29 27.63
CA PRO A 167 -9.43 -2.68 27.48
C PRO A 167 -8.71 -3.37 26.31
N LEU A 168 -8.31 -4.63 26.51
CA LEU A 168 -7.55 -5.41 25.52
C LEU A 168 -8.26 -5.48 24.15
N SER A 169 -9.60 -5.53 24.12
CA SER A 169 -10.37 -5.54 22.87
C SER A 169 -10.15 -4.28 22.04
N LEU A 170 -10.13 -3.12 22.70
CA LEU A 170 -9.90 -1.83 22.05
C LEU A 170 -8.43 -1.68 21.63
N LEU A 171 -7.51 -2.20 22.44
CA LEU A 171 -6.09 -2.28 22.07
C LEU A 171 -5.88 -3.12 20.80
N CYS A 172 -6.47 -4.32 20.74
CA CYS A 172 -6.37 -5.18 19.56
C CYS A 172 -6.96 -4.52 18.32
N ALA A 173 -8.12 -3.85 18.44
CA ALA A 173 -8.76 -3.17 17.31
C ALA A 173 -7.94 -1.97 16.82
N THR A 174 -7.38 -1.16 17.72
CA THR A 174 -6.53 -0.02 17.36
C THR A 174 -5.20 -0.44 16.74
N VAL A 175 -4.57 -1.50 17.27
CA VAL A 175 -3.35 -2.08 16.67
C VAL A 175 -3.66 -2.67 15.29
N LYS A 176 -4.79 -3.37 15.15
CA LYS A 176 -5.26 -3.89 13.86
C LYS A 176 -5.45 -2.73 12.89
N SER A 177 -6.27 -1.74 13.24
CA SER A 177 -6.53 -0.52 12.46
C SER A 177 -5.25 0.19 12.02
N ARG A 178 -4.23 0.26 12.88
CA ARG A 178 -2.93 0.85 12.54
C ARG A 178 -2.14 0.01 11.52
N ASN A 179 -2.26 -1.30 11.56
CA ASN A 179 -1.48 -2.25 10.75
C ASN A 179 -2.20 -2.70 9.47
N THR A 180 -3.53 -2.60 9.42
CA THR A 180 -4.29 -2.56 8.18
C THR A 180 -4.30 -1.14 7.69
N PRO A 181 -3.50 -0.76 6.69
CA PRO A 181 -3.82 0.46 5.95
C PRO A 181 -5.25 0.28 5.41
N PRO A 182 -5.98 1.38 5.38
CA PRO A 182 -7.05 1.57 6.34
C PRO A 182 -8.35 0.97 5.87
N LEU A 183 -8.83 -0.25 6.23
CA LEU A 183 -9.95 -1.11 5.66
C LEU A 183 -10.99 -0.58 4.65
#